data_AF-A0A067Q503-F1
#
_entry.id   AF-A0A067Q503-F1
#
_cell.length_a   1.000
_cell.length_b   1.000
_cell.length_c   1.000
_cell.angle_alpha   90.00
_cell.angle_beta   90.00
_cell.angle_gamma   90.00
#
_symmetry.space_group_name_H-M   'P 1'
#
loop_
_entity.id
_entity.type
_entity.pdbx_description
1 polymer ?
#
loop_
_entity_poly.entity_id
_entity_poly.type
_entity_poly.pdbx_seq_one_letter_code
_entity_poly.pdbx_strand_id
1 'polypeptide(L)'
;GYPCRLEDLALHISQPNLAHHVQRFLYQELHLEDERLVADVPLSECPPFNGPVSVFHSAEATYYALSDLSGIGGTYQERIQANPSWRKG
;
A
#
# COMPACT_ATOMS: atom_id res chain seq x y z
N GLY A 1 3.56 9.89 -17.12
CA GLY A 1 3.97 8.53 -16.70
C GLY A 1 4.68 8.62 -15.38
N TYR A 2 4.68 7.55 -14.58
CA TYR A 2 5.28 7.56 -13.24
C TYR A 2 6.77 7.18 -13.27
N PRO A 3 7.61 7.81 -12.43
CA PRO A 3 8.99 7.38 -12.25
C PRO A 3 9.07 5.96 -11.66
N CYS A 4 10.08 5.19 -12.08
CA CYS A 4 10.33 3.84 -11.58
C CYS A 4 11.34 3.80 -10.41
N ARG A 5 11.97 4.93 -10.07
CA ARG A 5 12.79 5.06 -8.86
C ARG A 5 11.93 5.63 -7.75
N LEU A 6 12.06 5.05 -6.56
CA LEU A 6 11.25 5.41 -5.40
C LEU A 6 11.41 6.88 -4.98
N GLU A 7 12.64 7.41 -5.01
CA GLU A 7 12.95 8.81 -4.70
C GLU A 7 12.30 9.78 -5.70
N ASP A 8 12.43 9.47 -7.00
CA ASP A 8 11.82 10.28 -8.06
C ASP A 8 10.30 10.22 -7.99
N LEU A 9 9.74 9.05 -7.67
CA LEU A 9 8.30 8.87 -7.46
C LEU A 9 7.80 9.67 -6.25
N ALA A 10 8.54 9.65 -5.15
CA ALA A 10 8.24 10.41 -3.93
C ALA A 10 8.11 11.91 -4.22
N LEU A 11 9.05 12.45 -5.00
CA LEU A 11 8.98 13.84 -5.48
C LEU A 11 7.80 14.05 -6.42
N HIS A 12 7.57 13.14 -7.38
CA HIS A 12 6.50 13.26 -8.36
C HIS A 12 5.09 13.30 -7.74
N ILE A 13 4.86 12.55 -6.65
CA ILE A 13 3.57 12.52 -5.96
C ILE A 13 3.51 13.45 -4.72
N SER A 14 4.56 14.26 -4.50
CA SER A 14 4.67 15.16 -3.33
C SER A 14 4.59 14.43 -1.97
N GLN A 15 5.13 13.22 -1.89
CA GLN A 15 5.21 12.43 -0.66
C GLN A 15 6.68 12.10 -0.33
N PRO A 16 7.43 13.00 0.32
CA PRO A 16 8.87 12.81 0.58
C PRO A 16 9.15 11.62 1.51
N ASN A 17 8.20 11.26 2.37
CA ASN A 17 8.32 10.14 3.30
C ASN A 17 7.96 8.78 2.67
N LEU A 18 7.69 8.72 1.37
CA LEU A 18 7.30 7.48 0.68
C LEU A 18 8.29 6.35 0.93
N ALA A 19 9.60 6.65 0.93
CA ALA A 19 10.62 5.64 1.21
C ALA A 19 10.49 5.03 2.60
N HIS A 20 10.25 5.85 3.64
CA HIS A 20 10.03 5.36 5.00
C HIS A 20 8.76 4.49 5.10
N HIS A 21 7.71 4.87 4.37
CA HIS A 21 6.48 4.06 4.32
C HIS A 21 6.71 2.71 3.65
N VAL A 22 7.46 2.66 2.55
CA VAL A 22 7.80 1.40 1.87
C VAL A 22 8.65 0.51 2.78
N GLN A 23 9.66 1.06 3.46
CA GLN A 23 10.49 0.27 4.38
C GLN A 23 9.67 -0.34 5.53
N ARG A 24 8.76 0.45 6.11
CA ARG A 24 7.85 -0.01 7.17
C ARG A 24 6.85 -1.06 6.67
N PHE A 25 6.31 -0.86 5.47
CA PHE A 25 5.43 -1.84 4.82
C PHE A 25 6.17 -3.17 4.60
N LEU A 26 7.39 -3.13 4.05
CA LEU A 26 8.20 -4.33 3.85
C LEU A 26 8.56 -5.01 5.17
N TYR A 27 8.80 -4.24 6.23
CA TYR A 27 9.02 -4.79 7.57
C TYR A 27 7.81 -5.62 8.03
N GLN A 28 6.58 -5.11 7.86
CA GLN A 28 5.33 -5.82 8.18
C GLN A 28 5.21 -7.13 7.41
N GLU A 29 5.41 -7.08 6.10
CA GLU A 29 5.25 -8.25 5.24
C GLU A 29 6.27 -9.36 5.56
N LEU A 30 7.46 -8.99 6.04
CA LEU A 30 8.52 -9.94 6.38
C LEU A 30 8.44 -10.47 7.83
N HIS A 31 7.73 -9.79 8.72
CA HIS A 31 7.65 -10.12 10.15
C HIS A 31 6.19 -10.27 10.60
N LEU A 32 5.47 -11.22 10.00
CA LEU A 32 4.05 -11.46 10.30
C LEU A 32 3.77 -11.87 11.75
N GLU A 33 4.78 -12.38 12.46
CA GLU A 33 4.68 -12.80 13.87
C GLU A 33 5.05 -11.69 14.87
N ASP A 34 5.53 -10.54 14.39
CA ASP A 34 5.88 -9.42 15.26
C ASP A 34 4.61 -8.66 15.67
N GLU A 35 4.28 -8.70 16.96
CA GLU A 35 3.11 -8.03 17.53
C GLU A 35 3.29 -6.51 17.70
N ARG A 36 4.51 -5.99 17.48
CA ARG A 36 4.77 -4.55 17.62
C ARG A 36 4.01 -3.76 16.56
N LEU A 37 3.47 -2.62 16.97
CA LEU A 37 2.95 -1.66 16.02
C LEU A 37 4.10 -1.11 15.18
N VAL A 38 3.92 -1.08 13.87
CA VAL A 38 4.98 -0.65 12.94
C VAL A 38 5.30 0.83 13.02
N ALA A 39 4.42 1.61 13.66
CA ALA A 39 4.72 2.97 14.06
C ALA A 39 5.87 3.05 15.08
N ASP A 40 5.98 2.03 15.96
CA ASP A 40 6.95 1.95 17.06
C ASP A 40 8.27 1.30 16.64
N VAL A 41 8.31 0.64 15.48
CA VAL A 41 9.54 0.06 14.92
C VAL A 41 10.45 1.18 14.40
N PRO A 42 11.70 1.29 14.91
CA PRO A 42 12.69 2.23 14.41
C PRO A 42 12.99 1.97 12.93
N LEU A 43 13.16 3.02 12.13
CA LEU A 43 13.54 2.89 10.71
C LEU A 43 14.87 2.16 10.51
N SER A 44 15.76 2.17 11.51
CA SER A 44 17.02 1.40 11.49
C SER A 44 16.82 -0.12 11.50
N GLU A 45 15.68 -0.60 11.99
CA GLU A 45 15.31 -2.02 11.97
C GLU A 45 14.58 -2.39 10.68
N CYS A 46 14.08 -1.41 9.91
CA CYS A 46 13.39 -1.66 8.66
C CYS A 46 14.39 -1.93 7.51
N PRO A 47 14.08 -2.88 6.61
CA PRO A 47 14.95 -3.18 5.48
C PRO A 47 14.97 -2.01 4.48
N PRO A 48 16.14 -1.61 3.96
CA PRO A 48 16.21 -0.61 2.91
C PRO A 48 15.61 -1.15 1.60
N PHE A 49 15.04 -0.27 0.80
CA PHE A 49 14.47 -0.62 -0.50
C PHE A 49 14.98 0.31 -1.60
N ASN A 50 15.70 -0.26 -2.56
CA ASN A 50 16.25 0.43 -3.73
C ASN A 50 15.79 -0.21 -5.06
N GLY A 51 14.74 -1.04 -5.01
CA GLY A 51 14.20 -1.73 -6.19
C GLY A 51 13.37 -0.80 -7.10
N PRO A 52 13.06 -1.25 -8.32
CA PRO A 52 12.14 -0.52 -9.20
C PRO A 52 10.72 -0.54 -8.63
N VAL A 53 9.98 0.55 -8.85
CA VAL A 53 8.56 0.69 -8.48
C VAL A 53 7.69 0.86 -9.71
N SER A 54 6.47 0.33 -9.61
CA SER A 54 5.43 0.44 -10.65
C SER A 54 4.14 0.98 -10.01
N VAL A 55 3.50 1.95 -10.66
CA VAL A 55 2.27 2.58 -10.17
C VAL A 55 1.07 2.04 -10.95
N PHE A 56 0.06 1.58 -10.23
CA PHE A 56 -1.22 1.13 -10.79
C PHE A 56 -2.35 2.03 -10.27
N HIS A 57 -3.21 2.50 -11.16
CA HIS A 57 -4.38 3.34 -10.82
C HIS A 57 -5.58 2.56 -10.32
N SER A 58 -5.33 1.44 -9.66
CA SER A 58 -6.38 0.67 -9.02
C SER A 58 -5.86 0.01 -7.76
N ALA A 59 -6.68 0.02 -6.74
CA ALA A 59 -6.52 -0.79 -5.55
C ALA A 59 -7.63 -1.84 -5.50
N GLU A 60 -7.34 -2.96 -4.86
CA GLU A 60 -8.30 -4.01 -4.60
C GLU A 60 -8.46 -4.14 -3.09
N ALA A 61 -9.70 -4.09 -2.61
CA ALA A 61 -10.02 -4.19 -1.20
C ALA A 61 -10.95 -5.38 -0.99
N THR A 62 -10.49 -6.34 -0.19
CA THR A 62 -11.29 -7.51 0.21
C THR A 62 -11.78 -7.28 1.63
N TYR A 63 -13.10 -7.33 1.83
CA TYR A 63 -13.69 -7.13 3.15
C TYR A 63 -14.81 -8.14 3.44
N TYR A 64 -14.99 -8.38 4.74
CA TYR A 64 -16.07 -9.19 5.29
C TYR A 64 -17.18 -8.27 5.79
N ALA A 65 -18.35 -8.33 5.17
CA ALA A 65 -19.51 -7.58 5.64
C ALA A 65 -20.10 -8.27 6.88
N LEU A 66 -19.95 -7.64 8.06
CA LEU A 66 -20.47 -8.15 9.35
C LEU A 66 -22.00 -8.32 9.40
N SER A 67 -22.73 -7.78 8.41
CA SER A 67 -24.20 -7.83 8.36
C SER A 67 -24.77 -9.12 7.78
N ASP A 68 -23.94 -10.04 7.27
CA ASP A 68 -24.45 -11.19 6.51
C ASP A 68 -24.52 -12.47 7.35
N LEU A 69 -25.70 -12.70 7.96
CA LEU A 69 -26.15 -13.99 8.51
C LEU A 69 -26.72 -14.92 7.41
N SER A 70 -26.53 -14.63 6.11
CA SER A 70 -27.13 -15.39 5.01
C SER A 70 -26.10 -16.00 4.03
N GLY A 71 -25.42 -17.06 4.47
CA GLY A 71 -25.09 -18.21 3.61
C GLY A 71 -23.71 -18.26 2.88
N ILE A 72 -22.94 -19.30 3.21
CA ILE A 72 -21.90 -20.07 2.45
C ILE A 72 -20.77 -19.32 1.67
N GLY A 73 -20.81 -18.00 1.39
CA GLY A 73 -19.83 -17.37 0.49
C GLY A 73 -19.38 -15.93 0.83
N GLY A 74 -19.40 -15.53 2.10
CA GLY A 74 -19.31 -14.12 2.53
C GLY A 74 -17.93 -13.43 2.46
N THR A 75 -17.28 -13.38 1.30
CA THR A 75 -16.12 -12.49 1.05
C THR A 75 -16.45 -11.57 -0.13
N TYR A 76 -16.44 -10.24 0.08
CA TYR A 76 -16.64 -9.26 -0.98
C TYR A 76 -15.28 -8.66 -1.40
N GLN A 77 -15.08 -8.51 -2.71
CA GLN A 77 -13.89 -7.91 -3.30
C GLN A 77 -14.33 -6.72 -4.16
N GLU A 78 -13.88 -5.53 -3.80
CA GLU A 78 -14.14 -4.31 -4.57
C GLU A 78 -12.85 -3.79 -5.20
N ARG A 79 -12.94 -3.37 -6.47
CA ARG A 79 -11.84 -2.73 -7.17
C ARG A 79 -12.06 -1.22 -7.22
N ILE A 80 -11.25 -0.49 -6.48
CA ILE A 80 -11.26 0.97 -6.43
C ILE A 80 -10.35 1.51 -7.53
N GLN A 81 -10.88 2.34 -8.44
CA GLN A 81 -10.09 2.98 -9.49
C GLN A 81 -9.71 4.41 -9.10
N ALA A 82 -8.42 4.73 -9.18
CA ALA A 82 -7.84 6.04 -8.86
C ALA A 82 -7.14 6.61 -10.11
N ASN A 83 -7.90 6.75 -11.19
CA ASN A 83 -7.38 7.35 -12.42
C ASN A 83 -7.19 8.87 -12.20
N PRO A 84 -5.99 9.43 -12.48
CA PRO A 84 -5.71 10.86 -12.29
C PRO A 84 -6.62 11.77 -13.11
N SER A 85 -7.12 11.27 -14.26
CA SER A 85 -8.10 11.94 -15.10
C SER A 85 -9.43 11.20 -15.00
N TRP A 86 -10.34 11.70 -14.18
CA TRP A 86 -11.73 11.22 -14.08
C TRP A 86 -12.69 12.35 -14.48
N ARG A 87 -13.68 12.05 -15.34
CA ARG A 87 -14.68 12.99 -15.91
C ARG A 87 -14.16 14.41 -16.19
N LYS A 88 -13.66 14.62 -17.41
CA LYS A 88 -13.17 15.87 -18.01
C LYS A 88 -11.79 16.39 -17.58
N GLY A 89 -11.03 15.61 -16.81
CA GLY A 89 -9.62 15.90 -16.54
C GLY A 89 -9.47 16.88 -15.39
#